data_AF-X0Z067-F1
#
_entry.id   AF-X0Z067-F1
#
_cell.length_a   1.000
_cell.length_b   1.000
_cell.length_c   1.000
_cell.angle_alpha   90.00
_cell.angle_beta   90.00
_cell.angle_gamma   90.00
#
_symmetry.space_group_name_H-M   'P 1'
#
loop_
_entity.id
_entity.type
_entity.pdbx_description
1 polymer ?
#
loop_
_entity_poly.entity_id
_entity_poly.type
_entity_poly.pdbx_seq_one_letter_code
_entity_poly.pdbx_strand_id
1 'polypeptide(L)'
;DEYDITVRLPESQRTDIEDMFRLRVPNSTGQAVPISTVGEFVYRPGFGEIRRVNQRRVVTLTADAEGRPSPMVLGDVQKRLSAMELPVGYQIEFAGEKEQQDEATVFLRKAFVIALLLIVGILVTQFNTLTVPLII
;
A
#
# COMPACT_ATOMS: atom_id res chain seq x y z
N ASP A 1 3.26 -38.91 9.64
CA ASP A 1 4.31 -37.91 9.37
C ASP A 1 4.83 -38.09 7.96
N GLU A 2 4.76 -37.03 7.18
CA GLU A 2 5.21 -37.00 5.79
C GLU A 2 6.52 -36.21 5.75
N TYR A 3 7.56 -36.78 5.16
CA TYR A 3 8.89 -36.18 5.10
C TYR A 3 9.23 -35.85 3.65
N ASP A 4 9.66 -34.62 3.41
CA ASP A 4 10.12 -34.18 2.10
C ASP A 4 11.52 -34.73 1.82
N ILE A 5 11.70 -35.30 0.63
CA ILE A 5 12.99 -35.86 0.17
C ILE A 5 13.41 -35.07 -1.07
N THR A 6 14.47 -34.26 -0.92
CA THR A 6 15.01 -33.45 -2.03
C THR A 6 16.44 -33.89 -2.38
N VAL A 7 16.72 -34.05 -3.68
CA VAL A 7 18.08 -34.23 -4.20
C VAL A 7 18.67 -32.86 -4.49
N ARG A 8 19.87 -32.60 -3.97
CA ARG A 8 20.52 -31.30 -4.07
C ARG A 8 22.04 -31.45 -4.07
N LEU A 9 22.74 -30.58 -4.80
CA LEU A 9 24.19 -30.57 -4.85
C LEU A 9 24.81 -30.17 -3.50
N PRO A 10 26.04 -30.60 -3.21
CA PRO A 10 26.80 -30.12 -2.05
C PRO A 10 26.90 -28.59 -2.04
N GLU A 11 26.92 -28.01 -0.83
CA GLU A 11 26.96 -26.55 -0.66
C GLU A 11 28.16 -25.89 -1.34
N SER A 12 29.33 -26.53 -1.28
CA SER A 12 30.56 -26.07 -1.92
C SER A 12 30.55 -26.00 -3.45
N GLN A 13 29.47 -26.48 -4.10
CA GLN A 13 29.30 -26.44 -5.55
C GLN A 13 28.17 -25.48 -5.99
N ARG A 14 27.73 -24.60 -5.08
CA ARG A 14 26.62 -23.66 -5.34
C ARG A 14 26.74 -22.36 -4.54
N THR A 15 27.91 -22.08 -3.98
CA THR A 15 28.14 -20.85 -3.20
C THR A 15 28.41 -19.69 -4.15
N ASP A 16 29.21 -19.94 -5.18
CA ASP A 16 29.60 -18.91 -6.13
C ASP A 16 28.85 -19.06 -7.46
N ILE A 17 28.69 -17.94 -8.16
CA ILE A 17 28.04 -17.96 -9.48
C ILE A 17 28.90 -18.68 -10.52
N GLU A 18 30.23 -18.62 -10.37
CA GLU A 18 31.20 -19.43 -11.12
C GLU A 18 30.95 -20.94 -11.01
N ASP A 19 30.46 -21.42 -9.86
CA ASP A 19 30.11 -22.83 -9.70
C ASP A 19 28.88 -23.20 -10.51
N MET A 20 27.90 -22.27 -10.59
CA MET A 20 26.75 -22.45 -11.47
C MET A 20 27.18 -22.57 -12.93
N PHE A 21 28.11 -21.74 -13.41
CA PHE A 21 28.59 -21.82 -14.81
C PHE A 21 29.29 -23.14 -15.15
N ARG A 22 29.91 -23.80 -14.16
CA ARG A 22 30.62 -25.08 -14.33
C ARG A 22 29.71 -26.29 -14.13
N LEU A 23 28.47 -26.08 -13.71
CA LEU A 23 27.51 -27.15 -13.49
C LEU A 23 27.31 -27.94 -14.79
N ARG A 24 27.48 -29.27 -14.70
CA ARG A 24 27.29 -30.17 -15.82
C ARG A 24 25.91 -30.80 -15.76
N VAL A 25 25.15 -30.63 -16.83
CA VAL A 25 23.81 -31.20 -17.00
C VAL A 25 23.83 -32.17 -18.17
N PRO A 26 23.16 -33.33 -18.07
CA PRO A 26 23.06 -34.28 -19.17
C PRO A 26 22.20 -33.68 -20.29
N ASN A 27 22.70 -33.77 -21.52
CA ASN A 27 21.93 -33.43 -22.72
C ASN A 27 21.02 -34.61 -23.14
N SER A 28 20.25 -34.43 -24.22
CA SER A 28 19.33 -35.45 -24.76
C SER A 28 20.01 -36.78 -25.15
N THR A 29 21.33 -36.77 -25.35
CA THR A 29 22.13 -37.96 -25.66
C THR A 29 22.82 -38.57 -24.43
N GLY A 30 22.54 -38.05 -23.24
CA GLY A 30 23.15 -38.49 -21.97
C GLY A 30 24.56 -37.96 -21.73
N GLN A 31 25.10 -37.12 -22.61
CA GLN A 31 26.42 -36.51 -22.43
C GLN A 31 26.32 -35.31 -21.50
N ALA A 32 27.27 -35.20 -20.57
CA ALA A 32 27.32 -34.10 -19.62
C ALA A 32 27.90 -32.84 -20.27
N VAL A 33 27.07 -31.81 -20.44
CA VAL A 33 27.46 -30.50 -21.00
C VAL A 33 27.42 -29.40 -19.93
N PRO A 34 28.33 -28.41 -19.96
CA PRO A 34 28.25 -27.27 -19.04
C PRO A 34 26.97 -26.46 -19.27
N ILE A 35 26.30 -26.02 -18.21
CA ILE A 35 25.07 -25.25 -18.31
C ILE A 35 25.26 -23.90 -19.04
N SER A 36 26.47 -23.35 -19.02
CA SER A 36 26.85 -22.15 -19.77
C SER A 36 26.73 -22.30 -21.29
N THR A 37 26.69 -23.54 -21.81
CA THR A 37 26.46 -23.81 -23.24
C THR A 37 24.98 -23.78 -23.62
N VAL A 38 24.08 -23.81 -22.63
CA VAL A 38 22.62 -23.87 -22.82
C VAL A 38 21.95 -22.50 -22.62
N GLY A 39 22.61 -21.59 -21.91
CA GLY A 39 22.09 -20.24 -21.68
C GLY A 39 23.09 -19.31 -20.99
N GLU A 40 22.69 -18.04 -20.88
CA GLU A 40 23.47 -16.97 -20.24
C GLU A 40 22.92 -16.66 -18.85
N PHE A 41 23.80 -16.48 -17.87
CA PHE A 41 23.43 -15.98 -16.55
C PHE A 41 23.77 -14.49 -16.48
N VAL A 42 22.74 -13.65 -16.32
CA VAL A 42 22.89 -12.19 -16.23
C VAL A 42 22.44 -11.74 -14.86
N TYR A 43 23.32 -11.03 -14.16
CA TYR A 43 22.94 -10.39 -12.91
C TYR A 43 22.03 -9.21 -13.20
N ARG A 44 20.81 -9.24 -12.67
CA ARG A 44 19.85 -8.14 -12.81
C ARG A 44 19.28 -7.77 -11.46
N PRO A 45 19.16 -6.47 -11.15
CA PRO A 45 18.40 -6.04 -10.00
C PRO A 45 16.94 -6.45 -10.18
N GLY A 46 16.39 -7.12 -9.17
CA GLY A 46 14.98 -7.51 -9.10
C GLY A 46 14.24 -6.74 -8.01
N PHE A 47 12.92 -6.79 -8.03
CA PHE A 47 12.11 -6.28 -6.93
C PHE A 47 12.23 -7.24 -5.74
N GLY A 48 12.76 -6.76 -4.60
CA GLY A 48 12.79 -7.54 -3.36
C GLY A 48 11.39 -7.77 -2.77
N GLU A 49 10.46 -6.86 -3.04
CA GLU A 49 9.06 -6.96 -2.60
C GLU A 49 8.15 -6.23 -3.59
N ILE A 50 6.95 -6.76 -3.81
CA ILE A 50 5.91 -6.10 -4.61
C ILE A 50 4.71 -5.81 -3.71
N ARG A 51 4.63 -4.59 -3.19
CA ARG A 51 3.48 -4.11 -2.41
C ARG A 51 2.32 -3.76 -3.32
N ARG A 52 1.12 -4.14 -2.89
CA ARG A 52 -0.12 -3.84 -3.61
C ARG A 52 -1.20 -3.40 -2.63
N VAL A 53 -1.97 -2.39 -3.03
CA VAL A 53 -3.20 -1.98 -2.38
C VAL A 53 -4.30 -2.03 -3.44
N ASN A 54 -5.41 -2.72 -3.15
CA ASN A 54 -6.50 -2.94 -4.10
C ASN A 54 -6.02 -3.46 -5.46
N GLN A 55 -5.09 -4.43 -5.44
CA GLN A 55 -4.45 -5.05 -6.61
C GLN A 55 -3.58 -4.12 -7.47
N ARG A 56 -3.47 -2.83 -7.13
CA ARG A 56 -2.57 -1.88 -7.79
C ARG A 56 -1.21 -1.87 -7.10
N ARG A 57 -0.13 -1.84 -7.88
CA ARG A 57 1.22 -1.68 -7.32
C ARG A 57 1.36 -0.29 -6.74
N VAL A 58 1.91 -0.21 -5.53
CA VAL A 58 2.07 1.07 -4.83
C VAL A 58 3.49 1.23 -4.31
N VAL A 59 3.92 2.47 -4.20
CA VAL A 59 5.12 2.86 -3.46
C VAL A 59 4.65 3.68 -2.27
N THR A 60 4.89 3.16 -1.07
CA THR A 60 4.48 3.83 0.18
C THR A 60 5.58 4.80 0.62
N LEU A 61 5.21 6.06 0.77
CA LEU A 61 6.06 7.09 1.36
C LEU A 61 5.54 7.39 2.75
N THR A 62 6.38 7.22 3.77
CA THR A 62 6.05 7.51 5.16
C THR A 62 6.79 8.76 5.62
N ALA A 63 6.09 9.64 6.32
CA ALA A 63 6.68 10.83 6.91
C ALA A 63 5.90 11.21 8.17
N ASP A 64 6.63 11.70 9.16
CA ASP A 64 6.07 12.22 10.41
C ASP A 64 6.22 13.74 10.45
N ALA A 65 5.16 14.44 10.85
CA ALA A 65 5.20 15.88 11.02
C ALA A 65 5.70 16.22 12.42
N GLU A 66 6.68 17.13 12.51
CA GLU A 66 7.21 17.62 13.78
C GLU A 66 7.11 19.15 13.85
N GLY A 67 6.83 19.68 15.05
CA GLY A 67 6.79 21.12 15.34
C GLY A 67 5.60 21.89 14.74
N ARG A 68 4.74 21.25 13.94
CA ARG A 68 3.51 21.82 13.36
C ARG A 68 2.40 20.77 13.35
N PRO A 69 1.11 21.18 13.43
CA PRO A 69 0.00 20.24 13.31
C PRO A 69 0.02 19.48 11.98
N SER A 70 -0.14 18.15 12.03
CA SER A 70 -0.13 17.27 10.86
C SER A 70 -1.02 17.77 9.70
N PRO A 71 -2.26 18.26 9.92
CA PRO A 71 -3.12 18.72 8.83
C PRO A 71 -2.57 19.94 8.08
N MET A 72 -1.84 20.83 8.75
CA MET A 72 -1.23 22.00 8.10
C MET A 72 -0.04 21.59 7.23
N VAL A 73 0.82 20.70 7.76
CA VAL A 73 1.98 20.18 7.01
C VAL A 73 1.50 19.41 5.78
N LEU A 74 0.47 18.57 5.94
CA LEU A 74 -0.13 17.84 4.84
C LEU A 74 -0.70 18.78 3.77
N GLY A 75 -1.37 19.87 4.18
CA GLY A 75 -1.88 20.87 3.25
C GLY A 75 -0.77 21.55 2.42
N ASP A 76 0.38 21.82 3.04
CA ASP A 76 1.55 22.36 2.34
C ASP A 76 2.15 21.34 1.35
N VAL A 77 2.23 20.07 1.75
CA VAL A 77 2.69 18.96 0.91
C VAL A 77 1.76 18.78 -0.29
N GLN A 78 0.44 18.77 -0.07
CA GLN A 78 -0.56 18.66 -1.14
C GLN A 78 -0.44 19.78 -2.15
N LYS A 79 -0.25 21.03 -1.72
CA LYS A 79 -0.03 22.18 -2.61
C LYS A 79 1.24 22.06 -3.44
N ARG A 80 2.32 21.51 -2.88
CA ARG A 80 3.57 21.30 -3.61
C ARG A 80 3.43 20.16 -4.62
N LEU A 81 2.77 19.08 -4.23
CA LEU A 81 2.55 17.91 -5.09
C LEU A 81 1.53 18.18 -6.20
N SER A 82 0.56 19.06 -6.00
CA SER A 82 -0.39 19.44 -7.05
C SER A 82 0.25 20.20 -8.20
N ALA A 83 1.45 20.77 -7.99
CA ALA A 83 2.25 21.41 -9.03
C ALA A 83 3.14 20.42 -9.80
N MET A 84 3.18 19.14 -9.40
CA MET A 84 4.01 18.12 -10.03
C MET A 84 3.25 17.43 -11.15
N GLU A 85 3.86 17.36 -12.33
CA GLU A 85 3.32 16.57 -13.44
C GLU A 85 3.67 15.09 -13.23
N LEU A 86 2.64 14.27 -13.06
CA LEU A 86 2.78 12.82 -12.94
C LEU A 86 2.73 12.18 -14.33
N PRO A 87 3.59 11.17 -14.61
CA PRO A 87 3.47 10.38 -15.82
C PRO A 87 2.11 9.69 -15.91
N VAL A 88 1.69 9.36 -17.13
CA VAL A 88 0.41 8.68 -17.38
C VAL A 88 0.35 7.36 -16.61
N GLY A 89 -0.77 7.14 -15.91
CA GLY A 89 -1.02 5.93 -15.13
C GLY A 89 -0.57 5.99 -13.67
N TYR A 90 0.03 7.10 -13.23
CA TYR A 90 0.38 7.34 -11.82
C TYR A 90 -0.63 8.27 -11.15
N GLN A 91 -0.93 7.96 -9.89
CA GLN A 91 -1.78 8.77 -9.03
C GLN A 91 -1.16 8.84 -7.64
N ILE A 92 -1.33 9.97 -6.97
CA ILE A 92 -0.95 10.15 -5.57
C ILE A 92 -2.22 10.05 -4.74
N GLU A 93 -2.21 9.16 -3.75
CA GLU A 93 -3.26 9.03 -2.75
C GLU A 93 -2.67 9.34 -1.37
N PHE A 94 -3.38 10.15 -0.59
CA PHE A 94 -2.99 10.50 0.78
C PHE A 94 -3.76 9.62 1.75
N ALA A 95 -3.04 8.80 2.51
CA ALA A 95 -3.61 7.86 3.48
C ALA A 95 -3.12 8.18 4.90
N GLY A 96 -3.57 7.39 5.88
CA GLY A 96 -3.13 7.49 7.28
C GLY A 96 -4.01 8.41 8.11
N GLU A 97 -3.41 9.31 8.89
CA GLU A 97 -4.14 10.16 9.84
C GLU A 97 -5.25 10.99 9.16
N LYS A 98 -4.99 11.49 7.94
CA LYS A 98 -5.97 12.28 7.18
C LYS A 98 -7.21 11.48 6.81
N GLU A 99 -7.02 10.24 6.36
CA GLU A 99 -8.12 9.36 5.98
C GLU A 99 -9.02 9.06 7.19
N GLN A 100 -8.41 8.79 8.34
CA GLN A 100 -9.13 8.58 9.61
C GLN A 100 -9.88 9.85 10.05
N GLN A 101 -9.25 11.02 9.94
CA GLN A 101 -9.91 12.30 10.26
C GLN A 101 -11.11 12.58 9.34
N ASP A 102 -10.99 12.28 8.04
CA ASP A 102 -12.08 12.47 7.08
C ASP A 102 -13.26 11.55 7.37
N GLU A 103 -12.99 10.26 7.62
CA GLU A 103 -14.01 9.29 7.98
C GLU A 103 -14.74 9.69 9.27
N ALA A 104 -13.98 10.07 10.30
CA ALA A 104 -14.54 10.56 11.55
C ALA A 104 -15.38 11.83 11.34
N THR A 105 -14.93 12.76 10.50
CA THR A 105 -15.67 14.00 10.19
C THR A 105 -16.99 13.70 9.49
N VAL A 106 -17.00 12.78 8.52
CA VAL A 106 -18.22 12.37 7.81
C VAL A 106 -19.20 11.72 8.77
N PHE A 107 -18.72 10.82 9.63
CA PHE A 107 -19.53 10.17 10.64
C PHE A 107 -20.15 11.18 11.62
N LEU A 108 -19.34 12.09 12.17
CA LEU A 108 -19.79 13.11 13.12
C LEU A 108 -20.78 14.08 12.49
N ARG A 109 -20.56 14.50 11.25
CA ARG A 109 -21.52 15.35 10.53
C ARG A 109 -22.87 14.68 10.37
N LYS A 110 -22.88 13.39 10.01
CA LYS A 110 -24.13 12.61 9.89
C LYS A 110 -24.83 12.49 11.24
N ALA A 111 -24.09 12.15 12.29
CA ALA A 111 -24.62 12.04 13.65
C ALA A 111 -25.19 13.36 14.16
N PHE A 112 -24.50 14.48 13.89
CA PHE A 112 -24.92 15.82 14.27
C PHE A 112 -26.27 16.21 13.64
N VAL A 113 -26.46 15.97 12.35
CA VAL A 113 -27.73 16.26 11.67
C VAL A 113 -28.87 15.43 12.26
N ILE A 114 -28.64 14.14 12.53
CA ILE A 114 -29.64 13.27 13.16
C ILE A 114 -29.98 13.77 14.56
N ALA A 115 -28.99 14.12 15.37
CA ALA A 115 -29.20 14.65 16.71
C ALA A 115 -30.00 15.95 16.68
N LEU A 116 -29.69 16.86 15.74
CA LEU A 116 -30.42 18.11 15.57
C LEU A 116 -31.90 17.86 15.23
N LEU A 117 -32.18 16.93 14.31
CA LEU A 117 -33.55 16.57 13.95
C LEU A 117 -34.31 15.96 15.14
N LEU A 118 -33.65 15.14 15.96
CA LEU A 118 -34.24 14.57 17.17
C LEU A 118 -34.56 15.66 18.20
N ILE A 119 -33.64 16.59 18.44
CA ILE A 119 -33.86 17.73 19.35
C ILE A 119 -35.05 18.56 18.89
N VAL A 120 -35.09 18.92 17.60
CA VAL A 120 -36.22 19.65 17.01
C VAL A 120 -37.51 18.86 17.17
N GLY A 121 -37.51 17.54 16.91
CA GLY A 121 -38.68 16.68 17.07
C GLY A 121 -39.23 16.64 18.50
N ILE A 122 -38.34 16.57 19.50
CA ILE A 122 -38.70 16.63 20.93
C ILE A 122 -39.35 17.99 21.25
N LEU A 123 -38.72 19.09 20.84
CA LEU A 123 -39.23 20.44 21.11
C LEU A 123 -40.58 20.70 20.43
N VAL A 124 -40.77 20.25 19.19
CA VAL A 124 -42.06 20.36 18.49
C VAL A 124 -43.15 19.58 19.24
N THR A 125 -42.83 18.38 19.72
CA THR A 125 -43.79 17.57 20.51
C THR A 125 -44.12 18.23 21.85
N GLN A 126 -43.15 18.89 22.48
CA GLN A 126 -43.32 19.55 23.78
C GLN A 126 -44.16 20.83 23.69
N PHE A 127 -43.93 21.67 22.67
CA PHE A 127 -44.56 22.98 22.54
C PHE A 127 -45.73 23.02 21.55
N ASN A 128 -45.97 21.91 20.82
CA ASN A 128 -46.96 21.80 19.75
C ASN A 128 -46.88 22.95 18.73
N THR A 129 -45.67 23.50 18.55
CA THR A 129 -45.43 24.66 17.69
C THR A 129 -44.04 24.57 17.09
N LEU A 130 -43.95 24.88 15.80
CA LEU A 130 -42.71 24.77 15.00
C LEU A 130 -41.80 26.00 15.14
N THR A 131 -42.29 27.09 15.74
CA THR A 131 -41.57 28.37 15.85
C THR A 131 -40.66 28.46 17.08
N VAL A 132 -41.00 27.81 18.19
CA VAL A 132 -40.18 27.80 19.43
C VAL A 132 -38.82 27.08 19.24
N PRO A 133 -38.73 25.93 18.55
CA PRO A 133 -37.45 25.25 18.30
C PRO A 133 -36.48 25.99 17.37
N LEU A 134 -36.94 26.97 16.57
CA LEU A 134 -36.11 27.69 15.58
C LEU A 134 -35.48 28.98 16.16
N ILE A 135 -36.05 29.49 17.27
CA ILE A 135 -35.62 30.75 17.91
C ILE A 135 -34.53 30.51 18.97
N ILE A 136 -34.49 29.30 19.53
CA ILE A 136 -33.50 28.83 20.51
C ILE A 136 -32.28 28.30 19.76
#